data_AF-A0A919K8A8-F1
#
_entry.id   AF-A0A919K8A8-F1
#
_cell.length_a   1.000
_cell.length_b   1.000
_cell.length_c   1.000
_cell.angle_alpha   90.00
_cell.angle_beta   90.00
_cell.angle_gamma   90.00
#
_symmetry.space_group_name_H-M   'P 1'
#
loop_
_entity.id
_entity.type
_entity.pdbx_description
1 polymer ?
#
loop_
_entity_poly.entity_id
_entity_poly.type
_entity_poly.pdbx_seq_one_letter_code
_entity_poly.pdbx_strand_id
1 'polypeptide(L)'
;MTVDGSGSKAMRFALVDHVRVAQTFAADADELVEKVRARSLSPLAGLSDRAFREGLSALRRDARAGYIAGPIVDRLDLVVFRAPSGSSGGAGRHPLGRTSPASGAA
;
A
#
# COMPACT_ATOMS: atom_id res chain seq x y z
N MET A 1 0.30 44.18 -0.89
CA MET A 1 0.26 43.05 -1.84
C MET A 1 -0.21 41.85 -1.04
N THR A 2 -1.53 41.67 -0.96
CA THR A 2 -2.17 40.70 -0.07
C THR A 2 -2.56 39.51 -0.93
N VAL A 3 -1.89 38.39 -0.76
CA VAL A 3 -2.34 37.11 -1.32
C VAL A 3 -3.21 36.44 -0.26
N ASP A 4 -4.52 36.59 -0.44
CA ASP A 4 -5.53 35.79 0.25
C ASP A 4 -5.33 34.32 -0.12
N GLY A 5 -4.68 33.58 0.77
CA GLY A 5 -4.55 32.14 0.70
C GLY A 5 -5.89 31.49 1.02
N SER A 6 -6.72 31.36 -0.02
CA SER A 6 -7.95 30.56 -0.07
C SER A 6 -7.83 29.29 0.78
N GLY A 7 -8.69 29.19 1.80
CA GLY A 7 -8.68 28.13 2.79
C GLY A 7 -8.81 26.74 2.17
N SER A 8 -7.69 26.03 2.07
CA SER A 8 -7.71 24.58 1.92
C SER A 8 -8.19 24.00 3.25
N LYS A 9 -9.46 23.60 3.32
CA LYS A 9 -10.03 22.86 4.45
C LYS A 9 -9.19 21.60 4.65
N ALA A 10 -8.29 21.61 5.62
CA ALA A 10 -7.44 20.46 5.90
C ALA A 10 -8.33 19.25 6.21
N MET A 11 -8.36 18.27 5.29
CA MET A 11 -9.02 17.00 5.56
C MET A 11 -8.24 16.30 6.66
N ARG A 12 -8.77 16.29 7.89
CA ARG A 12 -8.16 15.58 9.01
C ARG A 12 -8.55 14.11 8.90
N PHE A 13 -7.64 13.30 8.39
CA PHE A 13 -7.71 11.85 8.52
C PHE A 13 -7.51 11.47 9.99
N ALA A 14 -8.30 10.51 10.48
CA ALA A 14 -8.14 9.94 11.82
C ALA A 14 -7.45 8.58 11.70
N LEU A 15 -6.37 8.37 12.44
CA LEU A 15 -5.76 7.05 12.57
C LEU A 15 -6.77 6.08 13.20
N VAL A 16 -7.03 4.96 12.53
CA VAL A 16 -7.95 3.92 12.99
C VAL A 16 -7.18 2.77 13.60
N ASP A 17 -6.11 2.34 12.91
CA ASP A 17 -5.35 1.16 13.30
C ASP A 17 -3.93 1.26 12.77
N HIS A 18 -3.02 0.56 13.44
CA HIS A 18 -1.63 0.41 13.03
C HIS A 18 -1.16 -0.98 13.43
N VAL A 19 -0.90 -1.82 12.43
CA VAL A 19 -0.46 -3.20 12.63
C VAL A 19 0.90 -3.41 11.97
N ARG A 20 1.81 -4.05 12.70
CA ARG A 20 3.07 -4.52 12.13
C ARG A 20 2.92 -5.96 11.65
N VAL A 21 3.18 -6.19 10.37
CA VAL A 21 3.10 -7.51 9.74
C VAL A 21 4.50 -7.97 9.35
N ALA A 22 4.79 -9.23 9.62
CA ALA A 22 5.98 -9.91 9.11
C ALA A 22 5.60 -10.69 7.85
N GLN A 23 6.39 -10.54 6.79
CA GLN A 23 6.28 -11.34 5.58
C GLN A 23 7.64 -11.95 5.23
N THR A 24 7.64 -13.18 4.75
CA THR A 24 8.86 -13.77 4.18
C THR A 24 9.11 -13.09 2.84
N PHE A 25 10.17 -12.28 2.78
CA PHE A 25 10.60 -11.61 1.57
C PHE A 25 11.38 -12.55 0.65
N ALA A 26 12.21 -13.43 1.20
CA ALA A 26 12.89 -14.49 0.47
C ALA A 26 13.05 -15.70 1.39
N ALA A 27 12.82 -16.91 0.88
CA ALA A 27 12.97 -18.15 1.63
C ALA A 27 14.45 -18.47 1.92
N ASP A 28 15.34 -18.03 1.03
CA ASP A 28 16.78 -18.25 1.12
C ASP A 28 17.58 -17.13 0.41
N ALA A 29 18.91 -17.27 0.44
CA ALA A 29 19.84 -16.31 -0.12
C ALA A 29 19.78 -16.24 -1.66
N ASP A 30 19.46 -17.34 -2.34
CA ASP A 30 19.39 -17.37 -3.80
C ASP A 30 18.13 -16.65 -4.30
N GLU A 31 16.99 -16.88 -3.64
CA GLU A 31 15.76 -16.15 -3.91
C GLU A 31 15.93 -14.64 -3.64
N LEU A 32 16.66 -14.27 -2.58
CA LEU A 32 17.00 -12.87 -2.30
C LEU A 32 17.77 -12.24 -3.46
N VAL A 33 18.80 -12.93 -3.97
CA VAL A 33 19.62 -12.46 -5.10
C VAL A 33 18.76 -12.23 -6.34
N GLU A 34 17.88 -13.16 -6.70
CA GLU A 34 17.03 -13.02 -7.89
C GLU A 34 16.00 -11.89 -7.74
N LYS A 35 15.43 -11.70 -6.54
CA LYS A 35 14.53 -10.56 -6.26
C LYS A 35 15.24 -9.22 -6.37
N VAL A 36 16.43 -9.10 -5.78
CA VAL A 36 17.25 -7.87 -5.88
C VAL A 36 17.66 -7.60 -7.32
N ARG A 37 18.04 -8.65 -8.07
CA ARG A 37 18.42 -8.56 -9.49
C ARG A 37 17.31 -7.95 -10.35
N ALA A 38 16.05 -8.29 -10.08
CA ALA A 38 14.91 -7.80 -10.84
C ALA A 38 14.65 -6.29 -10.70
N ARG A 39 15.32 -5.60 -9.76
CA ARG A 39 15.11 -4.17 -9.43
C ARG A 39 13.63 -3.80 -9.21
N SER A 40 12.81 -4.77 -8.83
CA SER A 40 11.38 -4.55 -8.55
C SER A 40 11.14 -3.76 -7.26
N LEU A 41 12.19 -3.57 -6.45
CA LEU A 41 12.15 -2.75 -5.25
C LEU A 41 12.37 -1.28 -5.59
N SER A 42 11.36 -0.46 -5.30
CA SER A 42 11.35 1.00 -5.47
C SER A 42 12.64 1.70 -5.01
N PRO A 43 13.26 1.36 -3.85
CA PRO A 43 14.49 2.02 -3.41
C PRO A 43 15.73 1.71 -4.27
N LEU A 44 15.79 0.51 -4.86
CA LEU A 44 16.95 0.10 -5.67
C LEU A 44 16.96 0.77 -7.04
N ALA A 45 15.79 1.21 -7.53
CA ALA A 45 15.68 1.97 -8.77
C ALA A 45 16.39 3.33 -8.70
N GLY A 46 16.58 3.88 -7.49
CA GLY A 46 17.30 5.15 -7.28
C GLY A 46 18.82 5.01 -7.29
N LEU A 47 19.36 3.79 -7.32
CA LEU A 47 20.81 3.56 -7.33
C LEU A 47 21.38 3.72 -8.74
N SER A 48 22.62 4.23 -8.84
CA SER A 48 23.36 4.18 -10.10
C SER A 48 23.63 2.73 -10.51
N ASP A 49 23.72 2.47 -11.81
CA ASP A 49 24.00 1.13 -12.32
C ASP A 49 25.31 0.53 -11.80
N ARG A 50 26.31 1.39 -11.59
CA ARG A 50 27.58 0.97 -11.00
C ARG A 50 27.39 0.47 -9.57
N ALA A 51 26.77 1.28 -8.71
CA ALA A 51 26.53 0.92 -7.32
C ALA A 51 25.65 -0.34 -7.20
N PHE A 52 24.63 -0.46 -8.06
CA PHE A 52 23.78 -1.64 -8.09
C PHE A 52 24.57 -2.91 -8.45
N ARG A 53 25.42 -2.87 -9.49
CA ARG A 53 26.22 -4.04 -9.89
C ARG A 53 27.24 -4.45 -8.83
N GLU A 54 27.91 -3.48 -8.22
CA GLU A 54 28.86 -3.72 -7.13
C GLU A 54 28.15 -4.38 -5.94
N GLY A 55 27.00 -3.85 -5.54
CA GLY A 55 26.17 -4.42 -4.47
C GLY A 55 25.66 -5.83 -4.79
N LEU A 56 25.13 -6.06 -6.00
CA LEU A 56 24.65 -7.39 -6.42
C LEU A 56 25.79 -8.42 -6.46
N SER A 57 27.00 -8.01 -6.85
CA SER A 57 28.17 -8.88 -6.84
C SER A 57 28.58 -9.27 -5.41
N ALA A 58 28.59 -8.31 -4.49
CA ALA A 58 28.85 -8.56 -3.08
C ALA A 58 27.81 -9.50 -2.47
N LEU A 59 26.52 -9.23 -2.71
CA LEU A 59 25.42 -10.06 -2.23
C LEU A 59 25.54 -11.52 -2.69
N ARG A 60 25.90 -11.74 -3.97
CA ARG A 60 26.13 -13.09 -4.51
C ARG A 60 27.30 -13.81 -3.84
N ARG A 61 28.37 -13.09 -3.51
CA ARG A 61 29.51 -13.66 -2.80
C ARG A 61 29.11 -14.09 -1.40
N ASP A 62 28.35 -13.26 -0.69
CA ASP A 62 27.93 -13.54 0.68
C ASP A 62 26.92 -14.69 0.74
N ALA A 63 26.01 -14.77 -0.24
CA ALA A 63 25.11 -15.91 -0.43
C ALA A 63 25.89 -17.22 -0.62
N ARG A 64 26.89 -17.24 -1.52
CA ARG A 64 27.75 -18.41 -1.74
C ARG A 64 28.60 -18.80 -0.54
N ALA A 65 29.01 -17.82 0.26
CA ALA A 65 29.77 -18.05 1.49
C ALA A 65 28.89 -18.56 2.65
N GLY A 66 27.56 -18.60 2.47
CA GLY A 66 26.62 -19.04 3.50
C GLY A 66 26.45 -18.03 4.64
N TYR A 67 26.83 -16.76 4.43
CA TYR A 67 26.67 -15.71 5.44
C TYR A 67 25.23 -15.24 5.61
N ILE A 68 24.37 -15.56 4.64
CA ILE A 68 22.94 -15.31 4.70
C ILE A 68 22.26 -16.65 4.97
N ALA A 69 21.75 -16.80 6.19
CA ALA A 69 21.14 -18.04 6.66
C ALA A 69 19.65 -17.84 6.96
N GLY A 70 18.83 -18.79 6.50
CA GLY A 70 17.39 -18.81 6.74
C GLY A 70 16.59 -17.78 5.93
N PRO A 71 15.28 -17.72 6.17
CA PRO A 71 14.39 -16.82 5.45
C PRO A 71 14.64 -15.36 5.82
N ILE A 72 14.65 -14.49 4.80
CA ILE A 72 14.68 -13.05 4.95
C ILE A 72 13.25 -12.58 5.22
N VAL A 73 13.04 -12.03 6.41
CA VAL A 73 11.74 -11.52 6.84
C VAL A 73 11.73 -10.00 6.74
N ASP A 74 10.79 -9.48 5.97
CA ASP A 74 10.49 -8.05 5.88
C ASP A 74 9.36 -7.69 6.85
N ARG A 75 9.42 -6.49 7.41
CA ARG A 75 8.47 -6.00 8.41
C ARG A 75 7.79 -4.75 7.88
N LEU A 76 6.50 -4.89 7.61
CA LEU A 76 5.67 -3.81 7.09
C LEU A 76 4.82 -3.21 8.20
N ASP A 77 4.70 -1.88 8.19
CA ASP A 77 3.74 -1.15 9.00
C ASP A 77 2.50 -0.85 8.14
N LEU A 78 1.38 -1.51 8.44
CA LEU A 78 0.08 -1.24 7.85
C LEU A 78 -0.64 -0.20 8.71
N VAL A 79 -0.79 1.00 8.17
CA VAL A 79 -1.43 2.12 8.86
C VAL A 79 -2.76 2.43 8.19
N VAL A 80 -3.85 2.31 8.94
CA VAL A 80 -5.22 2.52 8.43
C VAL A 80 -5.73 3.86 8.93
N PHE A 81 -6.15 4.71 7.99
CA PHE A 81 -6.75 5.99 8.28
C PHE A 81 -8.21 6.01 7.83
N ARG A 82 -9.08 6.61 8.65
CA ARG A 82 -10.45 6.95 8.27
C ARG A 82 -10.48 8.34 7.67
N ALA A 83 -11.00 8.45 6.46
CA ALA A 83 -11.32 9.74 5.86
C ALA A 83 -12.43 10.42 6.67
N PRO A 84 -12.42 11.77 6.78
CA PRO A 84 -13.55 12.48 7.36
C PRO A 84 -14.80 12.11 6.58
N SER A 85 -15.84 11.66 7.28
CA SER A 85 -17.15 11.42 6.67
C SER A 85 -17.68 12.76 6.19
N GLY A 86 -17.49 13.08 4.92
CA GLY A 86 -18.31 14.10 4.27
C GLY A 86 -19.74 13.67 4.51
N SER A 87 -20.55 14.52 5.14
CA SER A 87 -21.99 14.32 5.19
C SER A 87 -22.44 14.10 3.76
N SER A 88 -22.69 12.85 3.37
CA SER A 88 -23.46 12.55 2.19
C SER A 88 -24.84 13.09 2.51
N GLY A 89 -25.06 14.35 2.14
CA GLY A 89 -26.34 15.01 2.26
C GLY A 89 -27.33 14.17 1.47
N GLY A 90 -28.15 13.42 2.20
CA GLY A 90 -29.34 12.83 1.64
C GLY A 90 -30.22 13.95 1.10
N ALA A 91 -30.23 14.11 -0.21
CA ALA A 91 -31.21 14.90 -0.94
C ALA A 91 -31.41 14.29 -2.32
N GLY A 92 -31.97 13.08 -2.31
CA GLY A 92 -32.41 12.37 -3.51
C GLY A 92 -33.60 11.50 -3.17
N ARG A 93 -34.65 12.12 -2.60
CA ARG A 93 -35.98 11.52 -2.54
C ARG A 93 -36.42 11.23 -3.98
N HIS A 94 -36.31 9.98 -4.41
CA HIS A 94 -37.13 9.49 -5.51
C HIS A 94 -38.36 8.82 -4.89
N PRO A 95 -39.57 9.38 -5.05
CA PRO A 95 -40.76 8.64 -4.70
C PRO A 95 -40.90 7.53 -5.75
N LEU A 96 -40.47 6.31 -5.41
CA LEU A 96 -40.91 5.13 -6.14
C LEU A 96 -42.41 5.02 -5.89
N GLY A 97 -43.17 5.39 -6.92
CA GLY A 97 -44.61 5.30 -6.95
C GLY A 97 -45.04 3.91 -6.50
N ARG A 98 -45.78 3.87 -5.39
CA ARG A 98 -46.63 2.75 -5.06
C ARG A 98 -47.76 2.73 -6.09
N THR A 99 -47.72 1.80 -7.02
CA THR A 99 -48.94 1.29 -7.64
C THR A 99 -49.19 -0.10 -7.06
N SER A 100 -50.28 -0.17 -6.29
CA SER A 100 -50.83 -1.35 -5.64
C SER A 100 -51.09 -2.52 -6.61
N PRO A 101 -51.15 -3.76 -6.08
CA PRO A 101 -51.69 -4.90 -6.82
C PRO A 101 -53.22 -4.80 -6.87
N ALA A 102 -53.81 -4.93 -8.06
CA ALA A 102 -55.23 -5.21 -8.18
C ALA A 102 -55.48 -6.68 -7.84
N SER A 103 -56.19 -6.85 -6.73
CA SER A 103 -56.85 -8.06 -6.25
C SER A 103 -57.78 -8.67 -7.30
N GLY A 104 -57.94 -10.00 -7.25
CA GLY A 104 -58.70 -10.80 -8.20
C GLY A 104 -60.22 -10.74 -8.07
N ALA A 105 -60.88 -11.44 -8.99
CA ALA A 105 -62.23 -12.01 -8.90
C ALA A 105 -62.29 -13.10 -10.01
N ALA A 106 -62.35 -14.37 -9.62
CA ALA A 106 -63.56 -15.21 -9.56
C ALA A 106 -63.81 -15.93 -10.90
#